data_AF-A0A7M7PEL7-F1
#
_entry.id   AF-A0A7M7PEL7-F1
#
_cell.length_a   1.000
_cell.length_b   1.000
_cell.length_c   1.000
_cell.angle_alpha   90.00
_cell.angle_beta   90.00
_cell.angle_gamma   90.00
#
_symmetry.space_group_name_H-M   'P 1'
#
loop_
_entity.id
_entity.type
_entity.pdbx_description
1 polymer ?
#
loop_
_entity_poly.entity_id
_entity_poly.type
_entity_poly.pdbx_seq_one_letter_code
_entity_poly.pdbx_strand_id
1 'polypeptide(L)'
;MLCVKLSRNGADSETWKWLAANDIGSLNLGREATAAELAWHLLQTYLERYDQKGDHLHFKTVIKKLLSLGFQLPQWIINSYKKLDPGNLLLLYITFDLLEEAANLGVEFIDAILGKGVEYFGLKNPIRPTSPSVWLPYQQLDHLLKALKETRNDPELIRLHNLLNGRLEEYQHYAGQISKEMIAIAHRKQQISR
;
A
#
# COMPACT_ATOMS: atom_id res chain seq x y z
N MET A 1 5.15 13.14 -16.89
CA MET A 1 6.03 12.16 -16.21
C MET A 1 7.47 12.40 -16.63
N LEU A 2 8.03 13.53 -16.22
CA LEU A 2 9.40 13.87 -16.59
C LEU A 2 10.40 12.96 -15.88
N CYS A 3 10.18 12.64 -14.60
CA CYS A 3 11.01 11.69 -13.83
C CYS A 3 11.23 10.35 -14.56
N VAL A 4 10.18 9.72 -15.08
CA VAL A 4 10.27 8.45 -15.84
C VAL A 4 11.04 8.62 -17.14
N LYS A 5 10.84 9.73 -17.86
CA LYS A 5 11.59 10.04 -19.09
C LYS A 5 13.08 10.21 -18.78
N LEU A 6 13.43 10.91 -17.71
CA LEU A 6 14.82 11.17 -17.30
C LEU A 6 15.51 9.91 -16.82
N SER A 7 14.82 9.05 -16.06
CA SER A 7 15.35 7.76 -15.64
C SER A 7 15.66 6.82 -16.81
N ARG A 8 15.00 6.99 -17.96
CA ARG A 8 15.23 6.16 -19.16
C ARG A 8 16.24 6.78 -20.14
N ASN A 9 16.17 8.09 -20.35
CA ASN A 9 16.82 8.75 -21.49
C ASN A 9 17.91 9.76 -21.08
N GLY A 10 18.12 9.97 -19.78
CA GLY A 10 19.03 11.01 -19.28
C GLY A 10 18.46 12.43 -19.42
N ALA A 11 19.26 13.43 -19.05
CA ALA A 11 18.86 14.83 -19.02
C ALA A 11 19.43 15.62 -20.20
N ASP A 12 18.60 16.44 -20.83
CA ASP A 12 19.00 17.45 -21.80
C ASP A 12 19.03 18.86 -21.17
N SER A 13 19.48 19.87 -21.93
CA SER A 13 19.53 21.25 -21.44
C SER A 13 18.16 21.79 -21.01
N GLU A 14 17.10 21.36 -21.70
CA GLU A 14 15.73 21.80 -21.41
C GLU A 14 15.20 21.20 -20.10
N THR A 15 15.60 19.97 -19.78
CA THR A 15 15.31 19.32 -18.50
C THR A 15 15.81 20.14 -17.32
N TRP A 16 17.05 20.63 -17.39
CA TRP A 16 17.63 21.41 -16.31
C TRP A 16 16.96 22.78 -16.16
N LYS A 17 16.56 23.40 -17.27
CA LYS A 17 15.75 24.64 -17.22
C LYS A 17 14.39 24.41 -16.59
N TRP A 18 13.70 23.32 -16.94
CA TRP A 18 12.43 22.95 -16.32
C TRP A 18 12.61 22.72 -14.82
N LEU A 19 13.63 21.96 -14.41
CA LEU A 19 13.94 21.73 -13.00
C LEU A 19 14.18 23.05 -12.27
N ALA A 20 15.04 23.92 -12.79
CA ALA A 20 15.34 25.22 -12.19
C ALA A 20 14.12 26.16 -12.06
N ALA A 21 13.10 25.98 -12.91
CA ALA A 21 11.85 26.74 -12.82
C ALA A 21 10.93 26.29 -11.68
N ASN A 22 11.20 25.12 -11.06
CA ASN A 22 10.50 24.65 -9.88
C ASN A 22 11.22 25.11 -8.60
N ASP A 23 10.51 25.09 -7.46
CA ASP A 23 11.03 25.50 -6.15
C ASP A 23 11.96 24.42 -5.54
N ILE A 24 13.09 24.16 -6.22
CA ILE A 24 14.09 23.14 -5.87
C ILE A 24 14.97 23.59 -4.69
N GLY A 25 15.02 24.89 -4.38
CA GLY A 25 15.85 25.42 -3.30
C GLY A 25 15.48 24.89 -1.90
N SER A 26 14.27 24.35 -1.76
CA SER A 26 13.81 23.68 -0.53
C SER A 26 14.23 22.20 -0.44
N LEU A 27 14.74 21.62 -1.52
CA LEU A 27 15.16 20.22 -1.59
C LEU A 27 16.60 20.09 -1.06
N ASN A 28 16.76 19.56 0.15
CA ASN A 28 18.07 19.26 0.75
C ASN A 28 18.69 18.03 0.08
N LEU A 29 19.17 18.20 -1.15
CA LEU A 29 19.83 17.14 -1.91
C LEU A 29 21.34 17.30 -1.83
N GLY A 30 22.04 16.17 -1.75
CA GLY A 30 23.50 16.13 -1.82
C GLY A 30 24.02 16.77 -3.10
N ARG A 31 25.26 17.26 -3.09
CA ARG A 31 25.89 18.01 -4.19
C ARG A 31 25.98 17.25 -5.54
N GLU A 32 25.60 15.97 -5.59
CA GLU A 32 25.74 15.10 -6.76
C GLU A 32 24.40 14.51 -7.25
N ALA A 33 23.25 15.07 -6.86
CA ALA A 33 21.95 14.55 -7.31
C ALA A 33 21.74 14.72 -8.84
N THR A 34 21.36 13.63 -9.50
CA THR A 34 20.99 13.59 -10.91
C THR A 34 19.66 14.30 -11.17
N ALA A 35 19.43 14.74 -12.41
CA ALA A 35 18.15 15.34 -12.82
C ALA A 35 16.95 14.40 -12.58
N ALA A 36 17.15 13.10 -12.72
CA ALA A 36 16.11 12.10 -12.46
C ALA A 36 15.77 12.06 -10.96
N GLU A 37 16.77 12.04 -10.08
CA GLU A 37 16.57 12.07 -8.63
C GLU A 37 15.88 13.36 -8.17
N LEU A 38 16.28 14.50 -8.74
CA LEU A 38 15.63 15.79 -8.50
C LEU A 38 14.15 15.77 -8.90
N ALA A 39 13.84 15.22 -10.08
CA ALA A 39 12.46 15.09 -10.54
C ALA A 39 11.62 14.14 -9.67
N TRP A 40 12.22 13.06 -9.14
CA TRP A 40 11.55 12.16 -8.21
C TRP A 40 11.28 12.80 -6.84
N HIS A 41 12.26 13.53 -6.30
CA HIS A 41 12.08 14.27 -5.04
C HIS A 41 11.02 15.37 -5.18
N LEU A 42 11.02 16.10 -6.29
CA LEU A 42 10.01 17.11 -6.56
C LEU A 42 8.60 16.49 -6.59
N LEU A 43 8.45 15.34 -7.25
CA LEU A 43 7.18 14.60 -7.25
C LEU A 43 6.76 14.19 -5.84
N GLN A 44 7.69 13.68 -5.04
CA GLN A 44 7.43 13.33 -3.64
C GLN A 44 6.94 14.55 -2.85
N THR A 45 7.65 15.69 -2.93
CA THR A 45 7.28 16.92 -2.24
C THR A 45 5.90 17.42 -2.68
N TYR A 46 5.56 17.33 -3.97
CA TYR A 46 4.24 17.73 -4.46
C TYR A 46 3.13 16.79 -3.97
N LEU A 47 3.37 15.48 -3.95
CA LEU A 47 2.41 14.55 -3.37
C LEU A 47 2.20 14.83 -1.88
N GLU A 48 3.27 15.02 -1.11
CA GLU A 48 3.15 15.32 0.33
C GLU A 48 2.49 16.68 0.60
N ARG A 49 2.74 17.70 -0.23
CA ARG A 49 2.20 19.05 -0.06
C ARG A 49 0.75 19.18 -0.50
N TYR A 50 0.36 18.54 -1.60
CA TYR A 50 -0.94 18.77 -2.25
C TYR A 50 -1.93 17.63 -2.10
N ASP A 51 -1.52 16.48 -1.55
CA ASP A 51 -2.46 15.41 -1.31
C ASP A 51 -3.43 15.78 -0.17
N GLN A 52 -4.69 15.99 -0.55
CA GLN A 52 -5.75 16.36 0.38
C GLN A 52 -6.20 15.13 1.18
N LYS A 53 -6.52 15.34 2.46
CA LYS A 53 -7.01 14.27 3.36
C LYS A 53 -8.29 13.65 2.78
N GLY A 54 -8.29 12.35 2.50
CA GLY A 54 -9.45 11.63 1.96
C GLY A 54 -9.06 10.56 0.94
N ASP A 55 -9.46 10.73 -0.32
CA ASP A 55 -9.30 9.74 -1.40
C ASP A 55 -7.85 9.61 -1.93
N HIS A 56 -6.91 10.43 -1.42
CA HIS A 56 -5.49 10.39 -1.80
C HIS A 56 -5.30 10.36 -3.33
N LEU A 57 -6.12 11.17 -4.03
CA LEU A 57 -6.32 11.11 -5.48
C LEU A 57 -5.02 11.36 -6.25
N HIS A 58 -4.13 12.20 -5.74
CA HIS A 58 -2.86 12.50 -6.38
C HIS A 58 -1.95 11.28 -6.36
N PHE A 59 -1.81 10.62 -5.21
CA PHE A 59 -1.06 9.36 -5.12
C PHE A 59 -1.65 8.30 -6.04
N LYS A 60 -2.97 8.09 -5.99
CA LYS A 60 -3.67 7.11 -6.84
C LYS A 60 -3.43 7.37 -8.32
N THR A 61 -3.52 8.64 -8.75
CA THR A 61 -3.32 9.04 -10.15
C THR A 61 -1.87 8.82 -10.59
N VAL A 62 -0.91 9.20 -9.76
CA VAL A 62 0.52 9.00 -10.05
C VAL A 62 0.86 7.51 -10.14
N ILE A 63 0.43 6.71 -9.17
CA ILE A 63 0.66 5.25 -9.14
C ILE A 63 0.05 4.60 -10.38
N LYS A 64 -1.24 4.86 -10.68
CA LYS A 64 -1.91 4.35 -11.89
C LYS A 64 -1.12 4.70 -13.14
N LYS A 65 -0.66 5.94 -13.24
CA LYS A 65 0.09 6.41 -14.40
C LYS A 65 1.43 5.67 -14.48
N LEU A 66 2.14 5.47 -13.36
CA LEU A 66 3.44 4.78 -13.33
C LEU A 66 3.30 3.33 -13.80
N LEU A 67 2.33 2.62 -13.23
CA LEU A 67 2.02 1.24 -13.60
C LEU A 67 1.60 1.13 -15.07
N SER A 68 0.81 2.09 -15.59
CA SER A 68 0.43 2.12 -17.01
C SER A 68 1.60 2.29 -17.98
N LEU A 69 2.76 2.78 -17.50
CA LEU A 69 3.98 2.89 -18.29
C LEU A 69 4.92 1.68 -18.10
N GLY A 70 4.47 0.64 -17.39
CA GLY A 70 5.27 -0.53 -17.05
C GLY A 70 6.44 -0.20 -16.12
N PHE A 71 6.30 0.83 -15.27
CA PHE A 71 7.36 1.24 -14.36
C PHE A 71 7.14 0.64 -12.98
N GLN A 72 8.20 0.13 -12.37
CA GLN A 72 8.17 -0.33 -10.97
C GLN A 72 8.03 0.87 -10.03
N LEU A 73 7.15 0.75 -9.04
CA LEU A 73 6.90 1.85 -8.11
C LEU A 73 8.13 2.08 -7.21
N PRO A 74 8.60 3.32 -7.05
CA PRO A 74 9.60 3.65 -6.04
C PRO A 74 9.16 3.25 -4.64
N GLN A 75 10.09 2.72 -3.83
CA GLN A 75 9.80 2.26 -2.48
C GLN A 75 9.18 3.32 -1.58
N TRP A 76 9.57 4.59 -1.74
CA TRP A 76 8.97 5.69 -0.98
C TRP A 76 7.49 5.90 -1.31
N ILE A 77 7.06 5.69 -2.57
CA ILE A 77 5.64 5.78 -2.97
C ILE A 77 4.87 4.63 -2.33
N ILE A 78 5.41 3.41 -2.39
CA ILE A 78 4.80 2.23 -1.79
C ILE A 78 4.62 2.46 -0.29
N ASN A 79 5.67 2.85 0.41
CA ASN A 79 5.65 3.06 1.86
C ASN A 79 4.70 4.19 2.29
N SER A 80 4.63 5.28 1.51
CA SER A 80 3.69 6.36 1.78
C SER A 80 2.25 5.90 1.54
N TYR A 81 1.95 5.29 0.39
CA TYR A 81 0.58 4.93 0.04
C TYR A 81 0.03 3.75 0.85
N LYS A 82 0.89 2.81 1.28
CA LYS A 82 0.54 1.73 2.23
C LYS A 82 -0.03 2.27 3.55
N LYS A 83 0.48 3.41 4.03
CA LYS A 83 0.00 4.05 5.26
C LYS A 83 -1.31 4.82 5.08
N LEU A 84 -1.63 5.18 3.85
CA LEU A 84 -2.78 6.00 3.50
C LEU A 84 -3.98 5.14 3.12
N ASP A 85 -3.81 4.25 2.15
CA ASP A 85 -4.87 3.39 1.61
C ASP A 85 -4.29 2.07 1.04
N PRO A 86 -3.98 1.09 1.92
CA PRO A 86 -3.43 -0.19 1.50
C PRO A 86 -4.42 -1.02 0.66
N GLY A 87 -5.73 -0.85 0.86
CA GLY A 87 -6.75 -1.57 0.11
C GLY A 87 -6.81 -1.15 -1.36
N ASN A 88 -6.68 0.15 -1.63
CA ASN A 88 -6.61 0.66 -3.00
C ASN A 88 -5.26 0.34 -3.66
N LEU A 89 -4.14 0.37 -2.91
CA LEU A 89 -2.86 -0.13 -3.44
C LEU A 89 -2.96 -1.59 -3.89
N LEU A 90 -3.60 -2.45 -3.09
CA LEU A 90 -3.87 -3.83 -3.44
C LEU A 90 -4.71 -3.95 -4.72
N LEU A 91 -5.80 -3.18 -4.82
CA LEU A 91 -6.62 -3.12 -6.02
C LEU A 91 -5.83 -2.69 -7.26
N LEU A 92 -4.92 -1.71 -7.11
CA LEU A 92 -4.07 -1.25 -8.19
C LEU A 92 -3.14 -2.36 -8.68
N TYR A 93 -2.45 -3.07 -7.79
CA TYR A 93 -1.60 -4.19 -8.20
C TYR A 93 -2.38 -5.28 -8.93
N ILE A 94 -3.57 -5.65 -8.44
CA ILE A 94 -4.45 -6.60 -9.12
C ILE A 94 -4.87 -6.09 -10.50
N THR A 95 -5.22 -4.80 -10.62
CA THR A 95 -5.68 -4.20 -11.88
C THR A 95 -4.58 -4.18 -12.95
N PHE A 96 -3.32 -4.09 -12.54
CA PHE A 96 -2.16 -4.09 -13.43
C PHE A 96 -1.47 -5.47 -13.55
N ASP A 97 -2.12 -6.54 -13.09
CA ASP A 97 -1.64 -7.93 -13.16
C ASP A 97 -0.31 -8.17 -12.43
N LEU A 98 -0.04 -7.37 -11.39
CA LEU A 98 1.13 -7.51 -10.52
C LEU A 98 0.78 -8.43 -9.34
N LEU A 99 0.59 -9.71 -9.66
CA LEU A 99 0.04 -10.69 -8.73
C LEU A 99 0.96 -11.00 -7.55
N GLU A 100 2.28 -11.02 -7.76
CA GLU A 100 3.27 -11.28 -6.72
C GLU A 100 3.28 -10.15 -5.68
N GLU A 101 3.32 -8.91 -6.14
CA GLU A 101 3.30 -7.70 -5.32
C GLU A 101 1.96 -7.56 -4.59
N ALA A 102 0.85 -7.89 -5.25
CA ALA A 102 -0.46 -7.94 -4.64
C ALA A 102 -0.52 -8.98 -3.51
N ALA A 103 -0.01 -10.19 -3.73
CA ALA A 103 -0.01 -11.26 -2.74
C ALA A 103 0.83 -10.92 -1.52
N ASN A 104 2.05 -10.43 -1.73
CA ASN A 104 2.94 -9.99 -0.66
C ASN A 104 2.31 -8.85 0.15
N LEU A 105 1.73 -7.84 -0.51
CA LEU A 105 1.03 -6.76 0.16
C LEU A 105 -0.18 -7.27 0.97
N GLY A 106 -0.96 -8.21 0.42
CA GLY A 106 -2.11 -8.81 1.09
C GLY A 106 -1.70 -9.54 2.38
N VAL A 107 -0.64 -10.33 2.33
CA VAL A 107 -0.08 -11.04 3.50
C VAL A 107 0.38 -10.03 4.55
N GLU A 108 1.20 -9.06 4.17
CA GLU A 108 1.70 -8.03 5.09
C GLU A 108 0.55 -7.23 5.71
N PHE A 109 -0.51 -6.95 4.95
CA PHE A 109 -1.65 -6.22 5.45
C PHE A 109 -2.44 -7.04 6.48
N ILE A 110 -2.66 -8.33 6.23
CA ILE A 110 -3.29 -9.24 7.20
C ILE A 110 -2.43 -9.34 8.48
N ASP A 111 -1.12 -9.51 8.34
CA ASP A 111 -0.20 -9.55 9.47
C ASP A 111 -0.24 -8.24 10.28
N ALA A 112 -0.31 -7.08 9.62
CA ALA A 112 -0.49 -5.77 10.28
C ALA A 112 -1.80 -5.67 11.05
N ILE A 113 -2.88 -6.19 10.51
CA ILE A 113 -4.18 -6.22 11.20
C ILE A 113 -4.13 -7.14 12.43
N LEU A 114 -3.39 -8.24 12.35
CA LEU A 114 -3.09 -9.16 13.45
C LEU A 114 -2.04 -8.61 14.44
N GLY A 115 -1.51 -7.41 14.21
CA GLY A 115 -0.63 -6.70 15.13
C GLY A 115 0.87 -6.76 14.81
N LYS A 116 1.28 -7.33 13.67
CA LYS A 116 2.69 -7.39 13.23
C LYS A 116 2.97 -6.35 12.14
N GLY A 117 3.85 -5.39 12.39
CA GLY A 117 4.19 -4.38 11.37
C GLY A 117 3.08 -3.32 11.17
N VAL A 118 2.33 -3.04 12.21
CA VAL A 118 1.22 -2.05 12.25
C VAL A 118 1.70 -0.67 11.76
N GLU A 119 2.94 -0.30 12.09
CA GLU A 119 3.60 0.95 11.75
C GLU A 119 3.74 1.20 10.24
N TYR A 120 3.72 0.14 9.43
CA TYR A 120 3.83 0.23 7.97
C TYR A 120 2.50 0.52 7.28
N PHE A 121 1.37 0.37 7.98
CA PHE A 121 0.01 0.45 7.40
C PHE A 121 -0.83 1.61 7.97
N GLY A 122 -0.24 2.48 8.79
CA GLY A 122 -0.96 3.63 9.35
C GLY A 122 -2.14 3.26 10.25
N LEU A 123 -2.22 1.99 10.67
CA LEU A 123 -3.31 1.47 11.49
C LEU A 123 -3.19 2.02 12.92
N LYS A 124 -4.22 2.75 13.38
CA LYS A 124 -4.22 3.35 14.73
C LYS A 124 -4.35 2.31 15.84
N ASN A 125 -5.08 1.22 15.59
CA ASN A 125 -5.21 0.10 16.51
C ASN A 125 -5.32 -1.19 15.70
N PRO A 126 -4.47 -2.20 15.94
CA PRO A 126 -4.69 -3.55 15.42
C PRO A 126 -5.94 -4.17 16.07
N ILE A 127 -6.44 -5.30 15.55
CA ILE A 127 -7.64 -5.95 16.10
C ILE A 127 -7.41 -6.24 17.59
N ARG A 128 -8.30 -5.71 18.41
CA ARG A 128 -8.33 -5.91 19.87
C ARG A 128 -9.79 -6.05 20.30
N PRO A 129 -10.08 -6.81 21.36
CA PRO A 129 -11.45 -6.95 21.90
C PRO A 129 -12.11 -5.63 22.32
N THR A 130 -11.36 -4.54 22.43
CA THR A 130 -11.84 -3.23 22.88
C THR A 130 -11.77 -2.15 21.80
N SER A 131 -11.34 -2.49 20.57
CA SER A 131 -11.13 -1.54 19.47
C SER A 131 -12.14 -1.78 18.34
N PRO A 132 -12.50 -0.73 17.56
CA PRO A 132 -13.39 -0.89 16.41
C PRO A 132 -12.79 -1.84 15.37
N SER A 133 -13.65 -2.59 14.69
CA SER A 133 -13.24 -3.60 13.69
C SER A 133 -12.38 -2.98 12.59
N VAL A 134 -11.18 -3.54 12.38
CA VAL A 134 -10.33 -3.18 11.25
C VAL A 134 -10.90 -3.84 9.99
N TRP A 135 -11.20 -3.03 8.98
CA TRP A 135 -11.82 -3.49 7.74
C TRP A 135 -10.77 -4.12 6.81
N LEU A 136 -11.02 -5.37 6.40
CA LEU A 136 -10.22 -6.08 5.42
C LEU A 136 -10.90 -5.99 4.03
N PRO A 137 -10.15 -5.74 2.95
CA PRO A 137 -10.68 -5.67 1.59
C PRO A 137 -10.93 -7.08 1.01
N TYR A 138 -11.93 -7.79 1.55
CA TYR A 138 -12.23 -9.18 1.19
C TYR A 138 -12.43 -9.38 -0.30
N GLN A 139 -13.16 -8.49 -0.97
CA GLN A 139 -13.41 -8.61 -2.41
C GLN A 139 -12.11 -8.62 -3.21
N GLN A 140 -11.15 -7.77 -2.86
CA GLN A 140 -9.84 -7.71 -3.51
C GLN A 140 -9.02 -8.97 -3.22
N LEU A 141 -9.06 -9.47 -1.97
CA LEU A 141 -8.36 -10.69 -1.58
C LEU A 141 -8.94 -11.93 -2.28
N ASP A 142 -10.26 -12.04 -2.39
CA ASP A 142 -10.92 -13.14 -3.08
C ASP A 142 -10.59 -13.15 -4.59
N HIS A 143 -10.61 -11.96 -5.21
CA HIS A 143 -10.20 -11.81 -6.60
C HIS A 143 -8.72 -12.20 -6.80
N LEU A 144 -7.85 -11.78 -5.89
CA LEU A 144 -6.43 -12.12 -5.92
C LEU A 144 -6.18 -13.62 -5.74
N LEU A 145 -6.83 -14.25 -4.76
CA LEU A 145 -6.75 -15.70 -4.55
C LEU A 145 -7.21 -16.47 -5.79
N LYS A 146 -8.30 -16.02 -6.43
CA LYS A 146 -8.77 -16.60 -7.68
C LYS A 146 -7.73 -16.45 -8.80
N ALA A 147 -7.18 -15.25 -9.00
CA ALA A 147 -6.17 -14.99 -10.04
C ALA A 147 -4.89 -15.83 -9.83
N LEU A 148 -4.40 -15.91 -8.59
CA LEU A 148 -3.24 -16.74 -8.24
C LEU A 148 -3.51 -18.23 -8.48
N LYS A 149 -4.73 -18.71 -8.16
CA LYS A 149 -5.13 -20.11 -8.38
C LYS A 149 -5.24 -20.49 -9.86
N GLU A 150 -5.62 -19.54 -10.71
CA GLU A 150 -5.70 -19.75 -12.16
C GLU A 150 -4.30 -19.89 -12.78
N THR A 151 -3.26 -19.38 -12.11
CA THR A 151 -1.87 -19.43 -12.56
C THR A 151 -1.19 -20.75 -12.16
N ARG A 152 -1.46 -21.82 -12.94
CA ARG A 152 -1.04 -23.20 -12.61
C ARG A 152 0.43 -23.53 -12.87
N ASN A 153 1.16 -22.67 -13.58
CA ASN A 153 2.49 -23.00 -14.11
C ASN A 153 3.63 -22.31 -13.36
N ASP A 154 3.32 -21.38 -12.45
CA ASP A 154 4.33 -20.64 -11.70
C ASP A 154 4.38 -21.14 -10.24
N PRO A 155 5.46 -21.85 -9.85
CA PRO A 155 5.62 -22.34 -8.48
C PRO A 155 5.56 -21.24 -7.42
N GLU A 156 6.04 -20.03 -7.73
CA GLU A 156 6.07 -18.93 -6.77
C GLU A 156 4.67 -18.37 -6.54
N LEU A 157 3.87 -18.20 -7.60
CA LEU A 157 2.48 -17.76 -7.45
C LEU A 157 1.61 -18.79 -6.73
N ILE A 158 1.88 -20.09 -6.91
CA ILE A 158 1.24 -21.17 -6.13
C ILE A 158 1.63 -21.07 -4.65
N ARG A 159 2.91 -20.82 -4.35
CA ARG A 159 3.40 -20.63 -2.98
C ARG A 159 2.72 -19.43 -2.32
N LEU A 160 2.64 -18.31 -3.04
CA LEU A 160 2.00 -17.07 -2.59
C LEU A 160 0.50 -17.23 -2.38
N HIS A 161 -0.20 -17.96 -3.26
CA HIS A 161 -1.60 -18.35 -3.06
C HIS A 161 -1.80 -19.05 -1.72
N ASN A 162 -1.00 -20.10 -1.46
CA ASN A 162 -1.14 -20.89 -0.24
C ASN A 162 -0.82 -20.08 1.01
N LEU A 163 0.21 -19.23 0.94
CA LEU A 163 0.58 -18.33 2.03
C LEU A 163 -0.54 -17.32 2.34
N LEU A 164 -1.07 -16.66 1.31
CA LEU A 164 -2.14 -15.68 1.47
C LEU A 164 -3.42 -16.33 2.01
N ASN A 165 -3.81 -17.49 1.48
CA ASN A 165 -4.98 -18.22 1.93
C ASN A 165 -4.85 -18.66 3.40
N GLY A 166 -3.70 -19.22 3.78
CA GLY A 166 -3.44 -19.61 5.17
C GLY A 166 -3.49 -18.43 6.13
N ARG A 167 -2.92 -17.28 5.76
CA ARG A 167 -3.00 -16.05 6.56
C ARG A 167 -4.42 -15.51 6.68
N LEU A 168 -5.21 -15.60 5.61
CA LEU A 168 -6.62 -15.21 5.64
C LEU A 168 -7.45 -16.11 6.57
N GLU A 169 -7.21 -17.43 6.55
CA GLU A 169 -7.84 -18.38 7.47
C GLU A 169 -7.47 -18.11 8.94
N GLU A 170 -6.18 -17.85 9.22
CA GLU A 170 -5.71 -17.45 10.56
C GLU A 170 -6.43 -16.19 11.05
N TYR A 171 -6.55 -15.18 10.17
CA TYR A 171 -7.27 -13.96 10.47
C TYR A 171 -8.76 -14.21 10.76
N GLN A 172 -9.44 -15.01 9.93
CA GLN A 172 -10.85 -15.33 10.12
C GLN A 172 -11.09 -16.07 11.44
N HIS A 173 -10.20 -17.00 11.79
CA HIS A 173 -10.25 -17.69 13.07
C HIS A 173 -10.09 -16.73 14.25
N TYR A 174 -9.07 -15.87 14.20
CA TYR A 174 -8.80 -14.89 15.24
C TYR A 174 -9.96 -13.89 15.39
N ALA A 175 -10.46 -13.34 14.28
CA ALA A 175 -11.62 -12.44 14.28
C ALA A 175 -12.86 -13.11 14.88
N GLY A 176 -13.08 -14.40 14.60
CA GLY A 176 -14.15 -15.19 15.21
C GLY A 176 -13.99 -15.36 16.72
N GLN A 177 -12.78 -15.56 17.23
CA GLN A 177 -12.51 -15.64 18.68
C GLN A 177 -12.76 -14.30 19.37
N ILE A 178 -12.18 -13.22 18.83
CA ILE A 178 -12.32 -11.87 19.37
C ILE A 178 -13.78 -11.43 19.40
N SER A 179 -14.57 -11.77 18.37
CA SER A 179 -16.01 -11.49 18.35
C SER A 179 -16.76 -12.14 19.52
N LYS A 180 -16.44 -13.41 19.84
CA LYS A 180 -17.03 -14.12 21.00
C LYS A 180 -16.62 -13.48 22.33
N GLU A 181 -15.35 -13.10 22.46
CA GLU A 181 -14.84 -12.42 23.66
C GLU A 181 -15.48 -11.04 23.86
N MET A 182 -15.66 -10.27 22.79
CA MET A 182 -16.35 -8.97 22.82
C MET A 182 -17.76 -9.09 23.37
N ILE A 183 -18.52 -10.07 22.87
CA ILE A 183 -19.89 -10.36 23.34
C ILE A 183 -19.88 -10.74 24.83
N ALA A 184 -18.94 -11.61 25.25
CA ALA A 184 -18.81 -12.01 26.65
C ALA A 184 -18.48 -10.82 27.59
N ILE A 185 -17.59 -9.91 27.17
CA ILE A 185 -17.25 -8.70 27.92
C ILE A 185 -18.46 -7.77 28.02
N ALA A 186 -19.21 -7.59 26.93
CA ALA A 186 -20.42 -6.77 26.93
C ALA A 186 -21.48 -7.32 27.90
N HIS A 187 -21.71 -8.64 27.91
CA HIS A 187 -22.63 -9.28 28.87
C HIS A 187 -22.17 -9.10 30.33
N ARG A 188 -20.88 -9.25 30.63
CA ARG A 188 -20.35 -9.02 31.99
C ARG A 188 -20.54 -7.57 32.46
N LYS A 189 -20.33 -6.58 31.58
CA LYS A 189 -20.55 -5.16 31.91
C LYS A 189 -22.02 -4.86 32.23
N GLN A 190 -22.96 -5.47 31.50
CA GLN A 190 -24.40 -5.33 31.76
C GLN A 190 -24.82 -5.96 33.10
N GLN A 191 -24.17 -7.03 33.54
CA GLN A 191 -24.45 -7.68 34.82
C GLN A 191 -23.90 -6.89 36.03
N ILE A 192 -22.80 -6.17 35.87
CA ILE A 192 -22.18 -5.35 36.94
C ILE A 192 -22.91 -4.01 37.12
N SER A 193 -23.69 -3.58 36.12
CA SER A 193 -24.41 -2.30 36.11
C SER A 193 -25.88 -2.42 36.57
N ARG A 194 -26.27 -3.58 37.12
CA ARG A 194 -27.59 -3.87 37.71
C ARG A 194 -27.42 -4.22 39.18
#